data_AF-A0A4V1WX62-F1
#
_entry.id   AF-A0A4V1WX62-F1
#
_cell.length_a   1.000
_cell.length_b   1.000
_cell.length_c   1.000
_cell.angle_alpha   90.00
_cell.angle_beta   90.00
_cell.angle_gamma   90.00
#
_symmetry.space_group_name_H-M   'P 1'
#
loop_
_entity.id
_entity.type
_entity.pdbx_description
1 polymer ?
#
loop_
_entity_poly.entity_id
_entity_poly.type
_entity_poly.pdbx_seq_one_letter_code
_entity_poly.pdbx_strand_id
1 'polypeptide(L)'
;MSASQALRQKQAPIKDGYRSDPSSAVVTLKSTGSLDDHSITCKLSDGPAVKEAHRVAGLHQKAGGDDPAISGELCSGDMLLDALVACSGVTLKAVATALGIPIASGTVTAEGDLDFKGTLGVDRTAPVGMTGIRLEFAVKFGEREDGREVSEEEVEKLGKLTERYCVVLQTLVHKPTIAVRLAGSGGGKEGEGVSREVSHKSEF
;
A
#
# COMPACT_ATOMS: atom_id res chain seq x y z
N MET A 1 -3.87 32.82 -9.70
CA MET A 1 -2.89 32.17 -8.81
C MET A 1 -2.42 30.89 -9.50
N SER A 2 -1.12 30.57 -9.52
CA SER A 2 -0.67 29.33 -10.17
C SER A 2 -0.94 28.09 -9.28
N ALA A 3 -1.03 26.90 -9.87
CA ALA A 3 -1.22 25.64 -9.11
C ALA A 3 -0.14 25.46 -8.02
N SER A 4 1.11 25.84 -8.34
CA SER A 4 2.23 25.80 -7.40
C SER A 4 2.09 26.79 -6.25
N GLN A 5 1.52 27.99 -6.50
CA GLN A 5 1.22 28.97 -5.45
C GLN A 5 0.07 28.49 -4.55
N ALA A 6 -1.00 27.95 -5.13
CA ALA A 6 -2.15 27.42 -4.39
C ALA A 6 -1.74 26.25 -3.48
N LEU A 7 -0.93 25.30 -3.99
CA LEU A 7 -0.42 24.18 -3.19
C LEU A 7 0.47 24.65 -2.03
N ARG A 8 1.36 25.62 -2.27
CA ARG A 8 2.20 26.19 -1.20
C ARG A 8 1.35 26.87 -0.12
N GLN A 9 0.30 27.59 -0.51
CA GLN A 9 -0.63 28.21 0.44
C GLN A 9 -1.34 27.15 1.29
N LYS A 10 -1.75 26.02 0.69
CA LYS A 10 -2.39 24.90 1.40
C LYS A 10 -1.42 24.19 2.36
N GLN A 11 -0.17 23.98 1.95
CA GLN A 11 0.83 23.26 2.74
C GLN A 11 1.49 24.09 3.84
N ALA A 12 1.55 25.42 3.73
CA ALA A 12 2.19 26.28 4.72
C ALA A 12 1.68 26.05 6.17
N PRO A 13 0.37 26.13 6.46
CA PRO A 13 -0.13 25.88 7.82
C PRO A 13 0.09 24.43 8.29
N ILE A 14 0.05 23.46 7.38
CA ILE A 14 0.33 22.04 7.69
C ILE A 14 1.78 21.87 8.15
N LYS A 15 2.72 22.47 7.41
CA LYS A 15 4.15 22.43 7.74
C LYS A 15 4.44 23.09 9.08
N ASP A 16 3.78 24.21 9.38
CA ASP A 16 3.93 24.89 10.67
C ASP A 16 3.38 24.03 11.82
N GLY A 17 2.22 23.39 11.61
CA GLY A 17 1.66 22.42 12.56
C GLY A 17 2.61 21.27 12.89
N TYR A 18 3.30 20.71 11.87
CA TYR A 18 4.27 19.63 12.08
C TYR A 18 5.54 20.06 12.81
N ARG A 19 5.90 21.35 12.75
CA ARG A 19 7.01 21.89 13.54
C ARG A 19 6.61 22.08 15.00
N SER A 20 5.37 22.49 15.26
CA SER A 20 4.88 22.71 16.63
C SER A 20 4.48 21.41 17.35
N ASP A 21 3.88 20.47 16.63
CA ASP A 21 3.49 19.14 17.13
C ASP A 21 3.94 18.07 16.13
N PRO A 22 5.17 17.54 16.29
CA PRO A 22 5.72 16.54 15.39
C PRO A 22 4.93 15.23 15.31
N SER A 23 4.16 14.88 16.35
CA SER A 23 3.40 13.63 16.40
C SER A 23 2.22 13.64 15.42
N SER A 24 1.66 14.83 15.16
CA SER A 24 0.56 15.03 14.21
C SER A 24 0.91 14.70 12.75
N ALA A 25 2.20 14.55 12.42
CA ALA A 25 2.67 14.18 11.08
C ALA A 25 2.68 12.67 10.82
N VAL A 26 2.54 11.85 11.86
CA VAL A 26 2.54 10.39 11.75
C VAL A 26 1.14 9.90 11.33
N VAL A 27 1.09 8.97 10.38
CA VAL A 27 -0.15 8.34 9.88
C VAL A 27 0.01 6.85 9.82
N THR A 28 -1.02 6.13 10.24
CA THR A 28 -1.22 4.73 9.90
C THR A 28 -2.28 4.63 8.80
N LEU A 29 -1.86 4.21 7.60
CA LEU A 29 -2.75 3.82 6.52
C LEU A 29 -3.24 2.39 6.76
N LYS A 30 -4.43 2.05 6.25
CA LYS A 30 -5.06 0.75 6.49
C LYS A 30 -5.84 0.26 5.27
N SER A 31 -5.63 -0.99 4.88
CA SER A 31 -6.40 -1.70 3.86
C SER A 31 -6.90 -3.04 4.39
N THR A 32 -8.09 -3.46 3.93
CA THR A 32 -8.74 -4.70 4.35
C THR A 32 -9.36 -5.41 3.15
N GLY A 33 -9.21 -6.74 3.07
CA GLY A 33 -9.83 -7.58 2.06
C GLY A 33 -10.55 -8.78 2.66
N SER A 34 -11.63 -9.23 2.02
CA SER A 34 -12.42 -10.40 2.42
C SER A 34 -12.15 -11.60 1.50
N LEU A 35 -12.17 -12.80 2.08
CA LEU A 35 -12.05 -14.08 1.40
C LEU A 35 -13.34 -14.89 1.56
N ASP A 36 -13.78 -15.59 0.51
CA ASP A 36 -14.90 -16.53 0.53
C ASP A 36 -14.45 -17.96 0.17
N ASP A 37 -15.37 -18.92 0.19
CA ASP A 37 -15.15 -20.33 -0.11
C ASP A 37 -15.39 -20.69 -1.59
N HIS A 38 -15.99 -19.80 -2.38
CA HIS A 38 -16.43 -20.08 -3.76
C HIS A 38 -15.37 -19.84 -4.82
N SER A 39 -14.38 -18.99 -4.55
CA SER A 39 -13.37 -18.60 -5.56
C SER A 39 -11.98 -18.35 -4.99
N ILE A 40 -10.94 -18.41 -5.84
CA ILE A 40 -9.58 -17.97 -5.50
C ILE A 40 -9.50 -16.46 -5.78
N THR A 41 -10.21 -15.68 -4.96
CA THR A 41 -10.21 -14.22 -5.04
C THR A 41 -10.07 -13.59 -3.66
N CYS A 42 -9.57 -12.35 -3.62
CA CYS A 42 -9.60 -11.50 -2.45
C CYS A 42 -10.24 -10.18 -2.85
N LYS A 43 -11.33 -9.81 -2.16
CA LYS A 43 -12.09 -8.61 -2.48
C LYS A 43 -11.73 -7.50 -1.51
N LEU A 44 -11.22 -6.39 -2.01
CA LEU A 44 -10.90 -5.21 -1.20
C LEU A 44 -12.17 -4.52 -0.69
N SER A 45 -12.08 -3.97 0.53
CA SER A 45 -13.16 -3.26 1.22
C SER A 45 -13.26 -1.83 0.70
N ASP A 46 -13.62 -1.68 -0.56
CA ASP A 46 -13.76 -0.39 -1.22
C ASP A 46 -15.12 0.25 -0.89
N GLY A 47 -15.11 1.51 -0.42
CA GLY A 47 -16.34 2.29 -0.24
C GLY A 47 -17.06 2.55 -1.59
N PRO A 48 -18.37 2.90 -1.58
CA PRO A 48 -19.15 3.10 -2.82
C PRO A 48 -18.51 4.11 -3.80
N ALA A 49 -17.79 5.11 -3.29
CA ALA A 49 -17.08 6.11 -4.09
C ALA A 49 -15.92 5.55 -4.92
N VAL A 50 -15.35 4.40 -4.55
CA VAL A 50 -14.18 3.78 -5.22
C VAL A 50 -14.60 2.89 -6.40
N LYS A 51 -15.86 2.43 -6.46
CA LYS A 51 -16.37 1.57 -7.56
C LYS A 51 -16.53 2.30 -8.90
N GLU A 52 -16.74 3.61 -8.87
CA GLU A 52 -16.92 4.47 -10.05
C GLU A 52 -15.69 5.36 -10.32
N ALA A 53 -14.74 5.42 -9.39
CA ALA A 53 -13.51 6.21 -9.56
C ALA A 53 -12.56 5.47 -10.51
N HIS A 54 -12.35 6.03 -11.70
CA HIS A 54 -11.07 5.85 -12.38
C HIS A 54 -9.97 6.12 -11.34
N ARG A 55 -9.07 5.16 -11.10
CA ARG A 55 -8.06 5.22 -10.02
C ARG A 55 -7.08 6.37 -10.24
N VAL A 56 -7.48 7.60 -9.92
CA VAL A 56 -6.65 8.80 -9.97
C VAL A 56 -5.93 8.90 -8.64
N ALA A 57 -4.60 9.05 -8.68
CA ALA A 57 -3.80 9.23 -7.47
C ALA A 57 -3.70 10.73 -7.11
N GLY A 58 -3.97 11.05 -5.85
CA GLY A 58 -3.90 12.40 -5.28
C GLY A 58 -2.93 12.48 -4.10
N LEU A 59 -2.73 13.69 -3.58
CA LEU A 59 -2.01 13.88 -2.34
C LEU A 59 -2.85 13.37 -1.16
N HIS A 60 -2.19 12.86 -0.12
CA HIS A 60 -2.86 12.62 1.15
C HIS A 60 -3.24 13.97 1.81
N GLN A 61 -4.31 14.01 2.62
CA GLN A 61 -4.73 15.24 3.32
C GLN A 61 -3.61 15.85 4.18
N LYS A 62 -2.80 15.00 4.82
CA LYS A 62 -1.58 15.41 5.56
C LYS A 62 -0.47 16.01 4.67
N ALA A 63 -0.56 15.87 3.35
CA ALA A 63 0.31 16.57 2.40
C ALA A 63 -0.41 17.72 1.66
N GLY A 64 -1.64 18.06 2.06
CA GLY A 64 -2.45 19.06 1.38
C GLY A 64 -3.31 18.52 0.24
N GLY A 65 -3.63 17.22 0.23
CA GLY A 65 -4.66 16.65 -0.65
C GLY A 65 -6.07 17.08 -0.29
N ASP A 66 -7.00 16.93 -1.23
CA ASP A 66 -8.44 17.07 -0.95
C ASP A 66 -8.99 15.79 -0.31
N ASP A 67 -10.22 15.85 0.19
CA ASP A 67 -10.87 14.67 0.74
C ASP A 67 -11.11 13.63 -0.38
N PRO A 68 -10.66 12.37 -0.22
CA PRO A 68 -10.90 11.32 -1.22
C PRO A 68 -12.38 11.08 -1.52
N ALA A 69 -13.28 11.29 -0.55
CA ALA A 69 -14.72 11.14 -0.75
C ALA A 69 -15.32 12.25 -1.64
N ILE A 70 -14.63 13.38 -1.77
CA ILE A 70 -15.05 14.53 -2.58
C ILE A 70 -14.33 14.56 -3.93
N SER A 71 -13.01 14.34 -3.92
CA SER A 71 -12.15 14.41 -5.10
C SER A 71 -12.17 13.14 -5.95
N GLY A 72 -12.46 11.99 -5.35
CA GLY A 72 -12.27 10.67 -5.97
C GLY A 72 -10.80 10.28 -6.13
N GLU A 73 -9.85 11.09 -5.64
CA GLU A 73 -8.43 10.82 -5.73
C GLU A 73 -7.95 9.96 -4.55
N LEU A 74 -7.21 8.88 -4.84
CA LEU A 74 -6.69 7.95 -3.83
C LEU A 74 -5.25 8.29 -3.46
N CYS A 75 -4.90 8.11 -2.18
CA CYS A 75 -3.51 8.17 -1.75
C CYS A 75 -2.77 6.92 -2.25
N SER A 76 -1.63 7.11 -2.92
CA SER A 76 -0.82 5.99 -3.43
C SER A 76 -0.25 5.10 -2.33
N GLY A 77 -0.15 5.59 -1.09
CA GLY A 77 0.19 4.79 0.08
C GLY A 77 -0.90 3.76 0.42
N ASP A 78 -2.18 4.14 0.32
CA ASP A 78 -3.29 3.21 0.52
C ASP A 78 -3.34 2.19 -0.62
N MET A 79 -3.14 2.64 -1.87
CA MET A 79 -3.07 1.75 -3.03
C MET A 79 -1.94 0.72 -2.93
N LEU A 80 -0.83 1.06 -2.28
CA LEU A 80 0.25 0.11 -2.00
C LEU A 80 -0.20 -0.99 -1.01
N LEU A 81 -0.89 -0.60 0.06
CA LEU A 81 -1.45 -1.56 1.02
C LEU A 81 -2.57 -2.41 0.41
N ASP A 82 -3.40 -1.82 -0.46
CA ASP A 82 -4.40 -2.55 -1.25
C ASP A 82 -3.77 -3.63 -2.12
N ALA A 83 -2.68 -3.30 -2.83
CA ALA A 83 -1.95 -4.27 -3.62
C ALA A 83 -1.38 -5.40 -2.75
N LEU A 84 -0.88 -5.07 -1.55
CA LEU A 84 -0.38 -6.05 -0.59
C LEU A 84 -1.49 -6.97 -0.08
N VAL A 85 -2.62 -6.41 0.37
CA VAL A 85 -3.78 -7.18 0.85
C VAL A 85 -4.31 -8.09 -0.25
N ALA A 86 -4.53 -7.56 -1.46
CA ALA A 86 -5.07 -8.32 -2.58
C ALA A 86 -4.15 -9.48 -2.97
N CYS A 87 -2.85 -9.22 -3.15
CA CYS A 87 -1.88 -10.24 -3.53
C CYS A 87 -1.74 -11.31 -2.45
N SER A 88 -1.66 -10.89 -1.18
CA SER A 88 -1.48 -11.82 -0.05
C SER A 88 -2.72 -12.68 0.18
N GLY A 89 -3.92 -12.12 0.06
CA GLY A 89 -5.18 -12.86 0.20
C GLY A 89 -5.37 -13.91 -0.91
N VAL A 90 -5.10 -13.55 -2.17
CA VAL A 90 -5.13 -14.51 -3.29
C VAL A 90 -4.07 -15.59 -3.11
N THR A 91 -2.87 -15.23 -2.66
CA THR A 91 -1.79 -16.19 -2.41
C THR A 91 -2.18 -17.17 -1.30
N LEU A 92 -2.73 -16.69 -0.17
CA LEU A 92 -3.22 -17.53 0.92
C LEU A 92 -4.25 -18.54 0.42
N LYS A 93 -5.26 -18.08 -0.34
CA LYS A 93 -6.29 -18.97 -0.91
C LYS A 93 -5.69 -20.02 -1.84
N ALA A 94 -4.76 -19.63 -2.72
CA ALA A 94 -4.12 -20.56 -3.65
C ALA A 94 -3.29 -21.62 -2.91
N VAL A 95 -2.51 -21.23 -1.91
CA VAL A 95 -1.72 -22.15 -1.09
C VAL A 95 -2.63 -23.07 -0.28
N ALA A 96 -3.67 -22.54 0.35
CA ALA A 96 -4.64 -23.33 1.11
C ALA A 96 -5.31 -24.40 0.23
N THR A 97 -5.75 -24.03 -0.97
CA THR A 97 -6.28 -24.97 -1.96
C THR A 97 -5.27 -26.05 -2.33
N ALA A 98 -4.01 -25.67 -2.60
CA ALA A 98 -2.96 -26.63 -2.96
C ALA A 98 -2.60 -27.60 -1.82
N LEU A 99 -2.75 -27.18 -0.56
CA LEU A 99 -2.52 -28.00 0.63
C LEU A 99 -3.75 -28.80 1.08
N GLY A 100 -4.91 -28.60 0.44
CA GLY A 100 -6.17 -29.21 0.89
C GLY A 100 -6.67 -28.64 2.24
N ILE A 101 -6.30 -27.40 2.56
CA ILE A 101 -6.75 -26.70 3.77
C ILE A 101 -8.00 -25.88 3.41
N PRO A 102 -9.21 -26.27 3.84
CA PRO A 102 -10.42 -25.54 3.51
C PRO A 102 -10.46 -24.21 4.29
N ILE A 103 -10.64 -23.09 3.59
CA ILE A 103 -10.92 -21.79 4.19
C ILE A 103 -12.39 -21.45 3.91
N ALA A 104 -13.19 -21.36 4.98
CA ALA A 104 -14.60 -21.02 4.89
C ALA A 104 -14.82 -19.50 4.78
N SER A 105 -14.04 -18.72 5.52
CA SER A 105 -14.05 -17.26 5.44
C SER A 105 -12.76 -16.68 6.02
N GLY A 106 -12.44 -15.44 5.68
CA GLY A 106 -11.35 -14.74 6.34
C GLY A 106 -11.26 -13.27 5.97
N THR A 107 -10.47 -12.55 6.77
CA THR A 107 -10.14 -11.15 6.58
C THR A 107 -8.62 -11.02 6.51
N VAL A 108 -8.14 -10.26 5.53
CA VAL A 108 -6.73 -9.87 5.42
C VAL A 108 -6.64 -8.38 5.65
N THR A 109 -5.79 -7.94 6.57
CA THR A 109 -5.64 -6.52 6.94
C THR A 109 -4.18 -6.12 6.82
N ALA A 110 -3.90 -5.00 6.15
CA ALA A 110 -2.58 -4.37 6.14
C ALA A 110 -2.64 -2.98 6.76
N GLU A 111 -1.68 -2.66 7.61
CA GLU A 111 -1.47 -1.33 8.16
C GLU A 111 -0.05 -0.85 7.86
N GLY A 112 0.12 0.44 7.53
CA GLY A 112 1.41 1.03 7.18
C GLY A 112 1.63 2.41 7.81
N ASP A 113 2.77 2.62 8.47
CA ASP A 113 3.08 3.88 9.13
C ASP A 113 3.95 4.81 8.27
N LEU A 114 3.65 6.10 8.29
CA LEU A 114 4.33 7.16 7.52
C LEU A 114 4.61 8.37 8.41
N ASP A 115 5.71 9.08 8.15
CA ASP A 115 5.98 10.41 8.71
C ASP A 115 5.99 11.47 7.61
N PHE A 116 4.96 12.31 7.57
CA PHE A 116 4.83 13.36 6.55
C PHE A 116 5.85 14.51 6.71
N LYS A 117 6.59 14.62 7.83
CA LYS A 117 7.66 15.61 7.96
C LYS A 117 8.74 15.40 6.90
N GLY A 118 9.12 14.14 6.63
CA GLY A 118 10.09 13.80 5.59
C GLY A 118 9.56 14.18 4.21
N THR A 119 8.34 13.71 3.87
CA THR A 119 7.68 13.96 2.58
C THR A 119 7.52 15.44 2.27
N LEU A 120 7.18 16.26 3.29
CA LEU A 120 6.99 17.70 3.14
C LEU A 120 8.28 18.52 3.30
N GLY A 121 9.40 17.87 3.60
CA GLY A 121 10.69 18.52 3.83
C GLY A 121 10.72 19.42 5.08
N VAL A 122 9.88 19.11 6.07
CA VAL A 122 9.87 19.79 7.38
C VAL A 122 11.07 19.36 8.22
N ASP A 123 11.39 18.07 8.19
CA ASP A 123 12.52 17.46 8.87
C ASP A 123 13.29 16.60 7.87
N ARG A 124 14.59 16.87 7.69
CA ARG A 124 15.45 16.15 6.74
C ARG A 124 15.94 14.81 7.27
N THR A 125 15.78 14.57 8.57
CA THR A 125 16.15 13.33 9.25
C THR A 125 14.98 12.34 9.33
N ALA A 126 13.75 12.83 9.17
CA ALA A 126 12.56 11.98 9.08
C ALA A 126 12.60 11.15 7.77
N PRO A 127 12.38 9.83 7.84
CA PRO A 127 12.39 8.97 6.66
C PRO A 127 11.24 9.31 5.71
N VAL A 128 11.47 9.08 4.40
CA VAL A 128 10.41 9.16 3.38
C VAL A 128 10.10 7.74 2.91
N GLY A 129 8.86 7.30 3.13
CA GLY A 129 8.41 5.94 2.87
C GLY A 129 7.74 5.32 4.10
N MET A 130 7.24 4.10 3.95
CA MET A 130 6.66 3.33 5.06
C MET A 130 7.74 3.01 6.08
N THR A 131 7.53 3.35 7.35
CA THR A 131 8.46 3.05 8.45
C THR A 131 8.17 1.71 9.11
N GLY A 132 6.94 1.20 8.93
CA GLY A 132 6.53 -0.13 9.35
C GLY A 132 5.29 -0.55 8.58
N ILE A 133 5.19 -1.84 8.25
CA ILE A 133 3.99 -2.46 7.67
C ILE A 133 3.65 -3.69 8.53
N ARG A 134 2.37 -3.84 8.86
CA ARG A 134 1.83 -4.99 9.60
C ARG A 134 0.75 -5.65 8.75
N LEU A 135 0.87 -6.95 8.51
CA LEU A 135 -0.09 -7.74 7.75
C LEU A 135 -0.69 -8.81 8.66
N GLU A 136 -2.00 -8.87 8.74
CA GLU A 136 -2.75 -9.81 9.58
C GLU A 136 -3.73 -10.63 8.73
N PHE A 137 -3.83 -11.92 9.05
CA PHE A 137 -4.81 -12.83 8.47
C PHE A 137 -5.67 -13.40 9.59
N ALA A 138 -6.96 -13.08 9.59
CA ALA A 138 -7.95 -13.67 10.48
C ALA A 138 -8.81 -14.65 9.68
N VAL A 139 -8.55 -15.95 9.84
CA VAL A 139 -9.12 -17.00 8.98
C VAL A 139 -9.98 -17.96 9.80
N LYS A 140 -11.14 -18.34 9.26
CA LYS A 140 -11.96 -19.45 9.72
C LYS A 140 -11.82 -20.60 8.74
N PHE A 141 -11.29 -21.72 9.22
CA PHE A 141 -11.17 -22.93 8.43
C PHE A 141 -12.54 -23.62 8.27
N GLY A 142 -12.72 -24.28 7.13
CA GLY A 142 -13.90 -25.11 6.86
C GLY A 142 -13.73 -26.54 7.33
N GLU A 143 -14.77 -27.33 7.13
CA GLU A 143 -14.74 -28.77 7.39
C GLU A 143 -13.97 -29.50 6.27
N ARG A 144 -13.20 -30.53 6.64
CA ARG A 144 -12.59 -31.46 5.69
C ARG A 144 -13.52 -32.63 5.43
N GLU A 145 -13.42 -33.19 4.22
CA GLU A 145 -14.14 -34.43 3.86
C GLU A 145 -13.78 -35.60 4.78
N ASP A 146 -12.56 -35.63 5.31
CA ASP A 146 -12.08 -36.67 6.22
C ASP A 146 -12.36 -36.39 7.72
N GLY A 147 -13.05 -35.29 8.02
CA GLY A 147 -13.45 -34.91 9.38
C GLY A 147 -12.31 -34.45 10.29
N ARG A 148 -11.07 -34.35 9.79
CA ARG A 148 -9.94 -33.88 10.59
C ARG A 148 -9.92 -32.35 10.67
N GLU A 149 -9.63 -31.84 11.86
CA GLU A 149 -9.40 -30.41 12.06
C GLU A 149 -8.07 -29.97 11.43
N VAL A 150 -7.99 -28.70 11.05
CA VAL A 150 -6.73 -28.09 10.57
C VAL A 150 -5.79 -27.95 11.76
N SER A 151 -4.66 -28.63 11.71
CA SER A 151 -3.66 -28.63 12.79
C SER A 151 -2.82 -27.36 12.81
N GLU A 152 -2.21 -27.05 13.95
CA GLU A 152 -1.29 -25.89 14.08
C GLU A 152 -0.12 -25.94 13.09
N GLU A 153 0.43 -27.14 12.83
CA GLU A 153 1.52 -27.33 11.85
C GLU A 153 1.07 -26.96 10.42
N GLU A 154 -0.17 -27.28 10.06
CA GLU A 154 -0.75 -26.91 8.76
C GLU A 154 -0.98 -25.40 8.67
N VAL A 155 -1.42 -24.76 9.75
CA VAL A 155 -1.55 -23.29 9.82
C VAL A 155 -0.19 -22.61 9.66
N GLU A 156 0.83 -23.10 10.37
CA GLU A 156 2.19 -22.57 10.26
C GLU A 156 2.75 -22.73 8.84
N LYS A 157 2.57 -23.91 8.24
CA LYS A 157 2.99 -24.18 6.87
C LYS A 157 2.26 -23.31 5.85
N LEU A 158 0.96 -23.11 6.03
CA LEU A 158 0.15 -22.21 5.21
C LEU A 158 0.69 -20.77 5.27
N GLY A 159 0.98 -20.26 6.47
CA GLY A 159 1.58 -18.95 6.68
C GLY A 159 2.94 -18.80 5.97
N LYS A 160 3.86 -19.74 6.21
CA LYS A 160 5.20 -19.73 5.58
C LYS A 160 5.15 -19.71 4.05
N LEU A 161 4.28 -20.54 3.45
CA LEU A 161 4.17 -20.61 1.99
C LEU A 161 3.44 -19.39 1.42
N THR A 162 2.48 -18.82 2.15
CA THR A 162 1.83 -17.57 1.76
C THR A 162 2.83 -16.42 1.72
N GLU A 163 3.64 -16.28 2.76
CA GLU A 163 4.69 -15.27 2.82
C GLU A 163 5.70 -15.44 1.67
N ARG A 164 6.17 -16.67 1.47
CA ARG A 164 7.18 -17.02 0.46
C ARG A 164 6.72 -16.74 -0.98
N TYR A 165 5.44 -17.01 -1.28
CA TYR A 165 4.94 -16.93 -2.66
C TYR A 165 4.20 -15.64 -2.99
N CYS A 166 3.94 -14.78 -2.00
CA CYS A 166 3.31 -13.49 -2.25
C CYS A 166 4.29 -12.52 -2.93
N VAL A 167 4.12 -12.28 -4.23
CA VAL A 167 5.01 -11.42 -5.03
C VAL A 167 5.13 -10.00 -4.47
N VAL A 168 4.01 -9.39 -4.04
CA VAL A 168 4.02 -8.02 -3.51
C VAL A 168 4.75 -7.95 -2.18
N LEU A 169 4.47 -8.89 -1.26
CA LEU A 169 5.16 -8.96 0.02
C LEU A 169 6.67 -9.17 -0.18
N GLN A 170 7.05 -10.12 -1.03
CA GLN A 170 8.46 -10.39 -1.34
C GLN A 170 9.15 -9.16 -1.96
N THR A 171 8.45 -8.36 -2.78
CA THR A 171 9.01 -7.10 -3.33
C THR A 171 9.25 -6.04 -2.25
N LEU A 172 8.43 -6.03 -1.19
CA LEU A 172 8.58 -5.09 -0.06
C LEU A 172 9.67 -5.54 0.91
N VAL A 173 9.78 -6.85 1.18
CA VAL A 173 10.81 -7.43 2.05
C VAL A 173 12.17 -7.43 1.35
N HIS A 174 12.19 -7.66 0.04
CA HIS A 174 13.40 -7.74 -0.76
C HIS A 174 13.42 -6.63 -1.80
N LYS A 175 14.14 -5.55 -1.48
CA LYS A 175 14.32 -4.40 -2.38
C LYS A 175 14.87 -4.84 -3.75
N PRO A 176 14.08 -4.72 -4.84
CA PRO A 176 14.60 -4.98 -6.18
C PRO A 176 15.54 -3.85 -6.62
N THR A 177 16.26 -4.07 -7.71
CA THR A 177 16.93 -2.95 -8.38
C THR A 177 15.87 -2.02 -8.97
N ILE A 178 15.96 -0.72 -8.67
CA ILE A 178 15.02 0.30 -9.16
C ILE A 178 15.81 1.35 -9.94
N ALA A 179 15.46 1.55 -11.21
CA ALA A 179 15.99 2.64 -12.03
C ALA A 179 14.93 3.74 -12.17
N VAL A 180 15.30 4.97 -11.85
CA VAL A 180 14.43 6.15 -11.95
C VAL A 180 14.96 7.02 -13.08
N ARG A 181 14.14 7.21 -14.13
CA ARG A 181 14.43 8.11 -15.23
C ARG A 181 13.40 9.23 -15.26
N LEU A 182 13.88 10.47 -15.25
CA LEU A 182 13.08 11.66 -15.47
C LEU A 182 13.49 12.30 -16.79
N ALA A 183 12.53 12.58 -17.67
CA ALA A 183 12.74 13.32 -18.90
C ALA A 183 11.71 14.45 -18.99
N GLY A 184 12.13 15.63 -19.47
CA GLY A 184 11.23 16.77 -19.65
C GLY A 184 11.76 17.77 -20.67
N SER A 185 10.84 18.45 -21.34
CA SER A 185 11.12 19.56 -22.26
C SER A 185 10.54 20.86 -21.70
N GLY A 186 11.30 21.94 -21.76
CA GLY A 186 10.81 23.27 -21.35
C GLY A 186 9.80 23.80 -22.36
N GLY A 187 8.63 24.26 -21.87
CA GLY A 187 7.62 24.90 -22.71
C GLY A 187 8.12 26.24 -23.24
N GLY A 188 8.74 26.24 -24.44
CA GLY A 188 9.10 27.47 -25.14
C GLY A 188 10.33 27.43 -26.04
N LYS A 189 11.11 26.34 -26.09
CA LYS A 189 12.19 26.20 -27.09
C LYS A 189 12.22 24.79 -27.66
N GLU A 190 12.12 24.68 -28.98
CA GLU A 190 12.54 23.47 -29.70
C GLU A 190 14.03 23.25 -29.40
N GLY A 191 14.31 22.26 -28.57
CA GLY A 191 15.65 21.87 -28.14
C GLY A 191 15.60 20.50 -27.51
N GLU A 192 16.75 19.80 -27.48
CA GLU A 192 16.85 18.50 -26.83
C GLU A 192 16.43 18.62 -25.36
N GLY A 193 15.43 17.82 -24.97
CA GLY A 193 14.92 17.79 -23.60
C GLY A 193 16.00 17.40 -22.59
N VAL A 194 15.76 17.69 -21.31
CA VAL A 194 16.64 17.26 -20.23
C VAL A 194 16.24 15.85 -19.81
N SER A 195 17.22 14.95 -19.67
CA SER A 195 17.00 13.63 -19.06
C SER A 195 18.00 13.37 -17.94
N ARG A 196 17.52 12.70 -16.88
CA ARG A 196 18.31 12.29 -15.72
C ARG A 196 17.93 10.87 -15.35
N GLU A 197 18.93 10.03 -15.08
CA GLU A 197 18.73 8.66 -14.59
C GLU A 197 19.49 8.45 -13.27
N VAL A 198 18.86 7.73 -12.34
CA VAL A 198 19.45 7.30 -11.07
C VAL A 198 19.07 5.84 -10.85
N SER A 199 20.05 5.00 -10.53
CA SER A 199 19.83 3.58 -10.24
C SER A 199 20.07 3.28 -8.77
N HIS A 200 19.13 2.57 -8.16
CA HIS A 200 19.21 2.05 -6.79
C HIS A 200 19.42 0.54 -6.88
N LYS A 201 20.62 0.09 -6.53
CA LYS A 201 20.96 -1.35 -6.57
C LYS A 201 20.19 -2.13 -5.51
N SER A 202 19.89 -3.37 -5.88
CA SER A 202 19.46 -4.41 -4.95
C SER A 202 20.60 -4.77 -3.99
N GLU A 203 20.24 -5.29 -2.82
CA GLU A 203 21.18 -5.87 -1.85
C GLU A 203 21.22 -7.41 -1.93
N PHE A 204 20.53 -7.99 -2.93
CA PHE A 204 20.47 -9.41 -3.25
C PHE A 204 21.41 -9.80 -4.39
#